data_AF-A0A7S0FY40-F1
#
_entry.id   AF-A0A7S0FY40-F1
#
_cell.length_a   1.000
_cell.length_b   1.000
_cell.length_c   1.000
_cell.angle_alpha   90.00
_cell.angle_beta   90.00
_cell.angle_gamma   90.00
#
_symmetry.space_group_name_H-M   'P 1'
#
loop_
_entity.id
_entity.type
_entity.pdbx_description
1 polymer ?
#
loop_
_entity_poly.entity_id
_entity_poly.type
_entity_poly.pdbx_seq_one_letter_code
_entity_poly.pdbx_strand_id
1 'polypeptide(L)'
;MAATAIEWEPSMLEAEIEALRKRYEEQADSDQPSPRLQYEYACLLICSPKRAEIREGARLLDQLLEVGFNRPEVLHQLTLTYLKLGQYVRAKEHVDMWLCLQPRNGMARFLHSLVLDRASHDGLIGLFTLGFLGLGMALALLRSWR
;
A
#
# COMPACT_ATOMS: atom_id res chain seq x y z
N MET A 1 -5.89 -10.13 35.21
CA MET A 1 -6.38 -10.36 33.83
C MET A 1 -5.61 -9.42 32.91
N ALA A 2 -4.39 -9.81 32.56
CA ALA A 2 -3.54 -9.03 31.67
C ALA A 2 -4.07 -9.21 30.25
N ALA A 3 -4.53 -8.12 29.63
CA ALA A 3 -4.87 -8.11 28.23
C ALA A 3 -3.62 -8.53 27.46
N THR A 4 -3.70 -9.71 26.85
CA THR A 4 -2.76 -10.21 25.85
C THR A 4 -2.77 -9.21 24.70
N ALA A 5 -1.91 -8.20 24.80
CA ALA A 5 -1.34 -7.59 23.62
C ALA A 5 -0.70 -8.76 22.89
N ILE A 6 -1.41 -9.27 21.88
CA ILE A 6 -0.88 -10.22 20.92
C ILE A 6 0.29 -9.46 20.29
N GLU A 7 1.49 -9.68 20.81
CA GLU A 7 2.72 -9.45 20.08
C GLU A 7 2.56 -10.31 18.84
N TRP A 8 2.21 -9.67 17.73
CA TRP A 8 2.33 -10.29 16.42
C TRP A 8 3.83 -10.50 16.20
N GLU A 9 4.36 -11.62 16.70
CA GLU A 9 5.72 -12.01 16.42
C GLU A 9 5.86 -12.14 14.89
N PRO A 10 6.86 -11.50 14.27
CA PRO A 10 7.03 -11.52 12.82
C PRO A 10 7.14 -12.96 12.27
N SER A 11 7.64 -13.90 13.08
CA SER A 11 7.69 -15.33 12.78
C SER A 11 6.32 -16.00 12.68
N MET A 12 5.33 -15.60 13.49
CA MET A 12 3.96 -16.13 13.39
C MET A 12 3.24 -15.62 12.15
N LEU A 13 3.43 -14.34 11.81
CA LEU A 13 2.89 -13.78 10.57
C LEU A 13 3.46 -14.48 9.33
N GLU A 14 4.76 -14.75 9.31
CA GLU A 14 5.40 -15.51 8.22
C GLU A 14 4.84 -16.94 8.10
N ALA A 15 4.60 -17.62 9.22
CA ALA A 15 3.99 -18.95 9.22
C ALA A 15 2.53 -18.95 8.71
N GLU A 16 1.74 -17.93 9.08
CA GLU A 16 0.38 -17.76 8.57
C GLU A 16 0.36 -17.43 7.08
N ILE A 17 1.25 -16.55 6.61
CA ILE A 17 1.41 -16.23 5.19
C ILE A 17 1.74 -17.50 4.40
N GLU A 18 2.67 -18.33 4.89
CA GLU A 18 3.06 -19.58 4.23
C GLU A 18 1.91 -20.61 4.22
N ALA A 19 1.15 -20.71 5.31
CA ALA A 19 0.00 -21.60 5.39
C ALA A 19 -1.13 -21.17 4.44
N LEU A 20 -1.42 -19.87 4.36
CA LEU A 20 -2.42 -19.32 3.43
C LEU A 20 -1.94 -19.39 1.98
N ARG A 21 -0.65 -19.19 1.73
CA ARG A 21 -0.04 -19.38 0.41
C ARG A 21 -0.26 -20.81 -0.10
N LYS A 22 0.04 -21.82 0.73
CA LYS A 22 -0.20 -23.23 0.35
C LYS A 22 -1.67 -23.50 0.02
N ARG A 23 -2.59 -23.01 0.85
CA ARG A 23 -4.03 -23.14 0.60
C ARG A 23 -4.47 -22.44 -0.68
N TYR A 24 -3.86 -21.29 -0.98
CA TYR A 24 -4.13 -20.53 -2.20
C TYR A 24 -3.60 -21.28 -3.43
N GLU A 25 -2.37 -21.81 -3.37
CA GLU A 25 -1.79 -22.64 -4.44
C GLU A 25 -2.61 -23.92 -4.67
N GLU A 26 -3.02 -24.61 -3.61
CA GLU A 26 -3.91 -25.79 -3.68
C GLU A 26 -5.28 -25.47 -4.32
N GLN A 27 -5.85 -24.29 -4.06
CA GLN A 27 -7.10 -23.86 -4.66
C GLN A 27 -6.94 -23.31 -6.08
N ALA A 28 -5.78 -22.73 -6.41
CA ALA A 28 -5.46 -22.26 -7.75
C ALA A 28 -5.38 -23.43 -8.74
N ASP A 29 -4.90 -24.59 -8.30
CA ASP A 29 -4.87 -25.83 -9.08
C ASP A 29 -6.26 -26.46 -9.30
N SER A 30 -7.28 -26.06 -8.52
CA SER A 30 -8.66 -26.58 -8.58
C SER A 30 -9.65 -25.70 -9.38
N ASP A 31 -9.15 -24.80 -10.22
CA ASP A 31 -9.89 -24.10 -11.30
C ASP A 31 -10.77 -22.90 -10.89
N GLN A 32 -10.93 -22.56 -9.60
CA GLN A 32 -11.44 -21.24 -9.15
C GLN A 32 -10.92 -20.87 -7.75
N PRO A 33 -9.93 -19.95 -7.62
CA PRO A 33 -9.53 -19.45 -6.31
C PRO A 33 -10.69 -18.65 -5.70
N SER A 34 -11.07 -18.99 -4.46
CA SER A 34 -12.15 -18.27 -3.80
C SER A 34 -11.73 -16.79 -3.57
N PRO A 35 -12.51 -15.80 -4.02
CA PRO A 35 -12.11 -14.39 -3.92
C PRO A 35 -11.95 -13.93 -2.47
N ARG A 36 -12.59 -14.62 -1.52
CA ARG A 36 -12.41 -14.38 -0.08
C ARG A 36 -11.03 -14.82 0.41
N LEU A 37 -10.55 -16.01 0.02
CA LEU A 37 -9.22 -16.48 0.42
C LEU A 37 -8.12 -15.60 -0.18
N GLN A 38 -8.28 -15.20 -1.45
CA GLN A 38 -7.35 -14.28 -2.11
C GLN A 38 -7.27 -12.92 -1.39
N TYR A 39 -8.41 -12.39 -0.93
CA TYR A 39 -8.44 -11.18 -0.11
C TYR A 39 -7.68 -11.36 1.21
N GLU A 40 -7.96 -12.42 1.97
CA GLU A 40 -7.31 -12.69 3.25
C GLU A 40 -5.80 -12.86 3.08
N TYR A 41 -5.37 -13.59 2.04
CA TYR A 41 -3.97 -13.76 1.72
C TYR A 41 -3.30 -12.41 1.37
N ALA A 42 -3.94 -11.59 0.53
CA ALA A 42 -3.43 -10.27 0.20
C ALA A 42 -3.30 -9.36 1.43
N CYS A 43 -4.27 -9.41 2.37
CA CYS A 43 -4.21 -8.66 3.62
C CYS A 43 -2.96 -9.00 4.43
N LEU A 44 -2.64 -10.28 4.57
CA LEU A 44 -1.45 -10.71 5.32
C LEU A 44 -0.16 -10.29 4.62
N LEU A 45 -0.09 -10.39 3.29
CA LEU A 45 1.06 -9.92 2.51
C LEU A 45 1.32 -8.42 2.70
N ILE A 46 0.28 -7.61 2.85
CA ILE A 46 0.39 -6.15 3.10
C ILE A 46 0.91 -5.83 4.52
N CYS A 47 0.70 -6.74 5.47
CA CYS A 47 1.23 -6.65 6.83
C CYS A 47 2.72 -7.04 6.91
N SER A 48 3.24 -7.76 5.92
CA SER A 48 4.64 -8.14 5.86
C SER A 48 5.58 -6.92 5.76
N PRO A 49 6.77 -6.96 6.37
CA PRO A 49 7.78 -5.92 6.22
C PRO A 49 8.42 -5.88 4.82
N LYS A 50 8.25 -6.93 4.00
CA LYS A 50 8.90 -7.04 2.70
C LYS A 50 8.13 -6.27 1.63
N ARG A 51 8.78 -5.25 1.04
CA ARG A 51 8.18 -4.45 -0.06
C ARG A 51 7.76 -5.29 -1.28
N ALA A 52 8.40 -6.43 -1.51
CA ALA A 52 8.03 -7.35 -2.58
C ALA A 52 6.66 -8.00 -2.31
N GLU A 53 6.45 -8.51 -1.10
CA GLU A 53 5.18 -9.12 -0.66
C GLU A 53 4.06 -8.08 -0.61
N ILE A 54 4.33 -6.85 -0.13
CA ILE A 54 3.35 -5.75 -0.16
C ILE A 54 2.90 -5.44 -1.60
N ARG A 55 3.84 -5.45 -2.56
CA ARG A 55 3.53 -5.20 -3.99
C ARG A 55 2.73 -6.34 -4.59
N GLU A 56 3.00 -7.57 -4.18
CA GLU A 56 2.24 -8.74 -4.60
C GLU A 56 0.81 -8.71 -4.04
N GLY A 57 0.66 -8.40 -2.74
CA GLY A 57 -0.65 -8.17 -2.12
C GLY A 57 -1.46 -7.08 -2.82
N ALA A 58 -0.84 -5.97 -3.21
CA ALA A 58 -1.50 -4.92 -3.99
C ALA A 58 -2.04 -5.43 -5.34
N ARG A 59 -1.25 -6.24 -6.06
CA ARG A 59 -1.67 -6.84 -7.34
C ARG A 59 -2.83 -7.81 -7.17
N LEU A 60 -2.80 -8.62 -6.10
CA LEU A 60 -3.89 -9.55 -5.79
C LEU A 60 -5.18 -8.81 -5.47
N LEU A 61 -5.12 -7.68 -4.75
CA LEU A 61 -6.28 -6.83 -4.50
C LEU A 61 -6.83 -6.18 -5.78
N ASP A 62 -5.96 -5.72 -6.70
CA ASP A 62 -6.37 -5.17 -7.99
C ASP A 62 -7.11 -6.23 -8.84
N GLN A 63 -6.57 -7.46 -8.90
CA GLN A 63 -7.23 -8.58 -9.58
C GLN A 63 -8.60 -8.88 -8.95
N LEU A 64 -8.70 -8.83 -7.62
CA LEU A 64 -9.96 -9.05 -6.92
C LEU A 64 -11.03 -8.01 -7.27
N LEU A 65 -10.58 -6.77 -7.51
CA LEU A 65 -11.43 -5.67 -7.90
C LEU A 65 -11.97 -5.86 -9.32
N GLU A 66 -11.14 -6.35 -10.25
CA GLU A 66 -11.54 -6.70 -11.63
C GLU A 66 -12.56 -7.84 -11.67
N VAL A 67 -12.44 -8.84 -10.78
CA VAL A 67 -13.38 -9.98 -10.67
C VAL A 67 -14.74 -9.55 -10.10
N GLY A 68 -14.89 -8.29 -9.66
CA GLY A 68 -16.16 -7.74 -9.19
C GLY A 68 -16.39 -7.92 -7.69
N PHE A 69 -15.34 -8.23 -6.90
CA PHE A 69 -15.38 -8.11 -5.45
C PHE A 69 -15.23 -6.63 -5.04
N ASN A 70 -16.05 -5.76 -5.64
CA ASN A 70 -16.00 -4.31 -5.56
C ASN A 70 -16.58 -3.84 -4.23
N ARG A 71 -15.88 -4.21 -3.16
CA ARG A 71 -16.22 -3.94 -1.77
C ARG A 71 -15.50 -2.68 -1.31
N PRO A 72 -16.18 -1.76 -0.59
CA PRO A 72 -15.52 -0.57 -0.04
C PRO A 72 -14.33 -0.94 0.87
N GLU A 73 -14.36 -2.12 1.49
CA GLU A 73 -13.26 -2.67 2.28
C GLU A 73 -12.00 -2.92 1.45
N VAL A 74 -12.15 -3.45 0.21
CA VAL A 74 -11.03 -3.68 -0.71
C VAL A 74 -10.41 -2.36 -1.12
N LEU A 75 -11.22 -1.38 -1.54
CA LEU A 75 -10.76 -0.04 -1.92
C LEU A 75 -10.00 0.67 -0.81
N HIS A 76 -10.48 0.52 0.43
CA HIS A 76 -9.83 1.06 1.61
C HIS A 76 -8.43 0.44 1.79
N GLN A 77 -8.33 -0.89 1.75
CA GLN A 77 -7.05 -1.57 1.89
C GLN A 77 -6.09 -1.30 0.72
N LEU A 78 -6.60 -1.22 -0.51
CA LEU A 78 -5.83 -0.90 -1.70
C LEU A 78 -5.18 0.47 -1.59
N THR A 79 -5.95 1.47 -1.16
CA THR A 79 -5.43 2.82 -0.91
C THR A 79 -4.35 2.80 0.16
N LEU A 80 -4.58 2.14 1.29
CA LEU A 80 -3.58 2.02 2.37
C LEU A 80 -2.30 1.34 1.90
N THR A 81 -2.43 0.31 1.05
CA THR A 81 -1.29 -0.43 0.49
C THR A 81 -0.48 0.45 -0.45
N TYR A 82 -1.13 1.17 -1.37
CA TYR A 82 -0.45 2.09 -2.27
C TYR A 82 0.18 3.28 -1.54
N LEU A 83 -0.45 3.77 -0.47
CA LEU A 83 0.14 4.74 0.45
C LEU A 83 1.43 4.22 1.09
N LYS A 84 1.39 2.99 1.63
CA LYS A 84 2.58 2.33 2.21
C LYS A 84 3.70 2.13 1.18
N LEU A 85 3.35 1.86 -0.08
CA LEU A 85 4.32 1.69 -1.16
C LEU A 85 4.92 3.01 -1.66
N GLY A 86 4.32 4.16 -1.32
CA GLY A 86 4.68 5.49 -1.84
C GLY A 86 4.13 5.78 -3.24
N GLN A 87 3.16 4.99 -3.71
CA GLN A 87 2.52 5.17 -5.02
C GLN A 87 1.27 6.03 -4.90
N TYR A 88 1.49 7.32 -4.61
CA TYR A 88 0.41 8.27 -4.32
C TYR A 88 -0.57 8.49 -5.47
N VAL A 89 -0.10 8.42 -6.72
CA VAL A 89 -0.95 8.60 -7.91
C VAL A 89 -2.02 7.51 -7.97
N ARG A 90 -1.62 6.24 -7.85
CA ARG A 90 -2.55 5.11 -7.83
C ARG A 90 -3.46 5.15 -6.61
N ALA A 91 -2.93 5.48 -5.44
CA ALA A 91 -3.74 5.63 -4.24
C ALA A 91 -4.85 6.69 -4.43
N LYS A 92 -4.53 7.82 -5.05
CA LYS A 92 -5.49 8.89 -5.33
C LYS A 92 -6.59 8.42 -6.28
N GLU A 93 -6.23 7.80 -7.40
CA GLU A 93 -7.20 7.28 -8.39
C GLU A 93 -8.23 6.33 -7.74
N HIS A 94 -7.77 5.44 -6.87
CA HIS A 94 -8.65 4.49 -6.17
C HIS A 94 -9.58 5.19 -5.17
N VAL A 95 -9.08 6.18 -4.43
CA VAL A 95 -9.92 6.95 -3.50
C VAL A 95 -10.92 7.83 -4.23
N ASP A 96 -10.53 8.42 -5.35
CA ASP A 96 -11.42 9.21 -6.19
C ASP A 96 -12.57 8.34 -6.72
N MET A 97 -12.26 7.13 -7.20
CA MET A 97 -13.29 6.14 -7.59
C MET A 97 -14.19 5.77 -6.40
N TRP A 98 -13.62 5.57 -5.21
CA TRP A 98 -14.40 5.28 -4.02
C TRP A 98 -15.31 6.45 -3.59
N LEU A 99 -14.85 7.69 -3.73
CA LEU A 99 -15.63 8.89 -3.48
C LEU A 99 -16.74 9.09 -4.52
N CYS A 100 -16.51 8.71 -5.78
CA CYS A 100 -17.55 8.71 -6.80
C CYS A 100 -18.68 7.73 -6.45
N LEU A 101 -18.34 6.55 -5.90
CA LEU A 101 -19.33 5.56 -5.46
C LEU A 101 -20.05 5.98 -4.16
N GLN A 102 -19.31 6.57 -3.21
CA GLN A 102 -19.82 6.94 -1.89
C GLN A 102 -19.38 8.35 -1.47
N PRO A 103 -19.95 9.42 -2.08
CA PRO A 103 -19.49 10.80 -1.88
C PRO A 103 -19.70 11.32 -0.46
N ARG A 104 -20.59 10.68 0.31
CA ARG A 104 -20.96 11.06 1.67
C ARG A 104 -20.14 10.34 2.75
N ASN A 105 -19.23 9.45 2.36
CA ASN A 105 -18.41 8.69 3.30
C ASN A 105 -17.26 9.56 3.84
N GLY A 106 -17.27 9.84 5.14
CA GLY A 106 -16.23 10.61 5.82
C GLY A 106 -14.86 9.92 5.79
N MET A 107 -14.82 8.59 5.81
CA MET A 107 -13.58 7.82 5.79
C MET A 107 -12.84 7.97 4.46
N ALA A 108 -13.56 7.95 3.34
CA ALA A 108 -12.98 8.13 2.01
C ALA A 108 -12.36 9.53 1.83
N ARG A 109 -13.05 10.58 2.34
CA ARG A 109 -12.51 11.96 2.31
C ARG A 109 -11.27 12.10 3.19
N PHE A 110 -11.29 11.49 4.37
CA PHE A 110 -10.13 11.49 5.26
C PHE A 110 -8.94 10.79 4.59
N LEU A 111 -9.15 9.62 3.99
CA LEU A 111 -8.11 8.92 3.23
C LEU A 111 -7.58 9.78 2.07
N HIS A 112 -8.47 10.44 1.33
CA HIS A 112 -8.07 11.35 0.24
C HIS A 112 -7.15 12.47 0.73
N SER A 113 -7.52 13.15 1.82
CA SER A 113 -6.67 14.19 2.41
C SER A 113 -5.33 13.65 2.88
N LEU A 114 -5.31 12.43 3.44
CA LEU A 114 -4.09 11.79 3.92
C LEU A 114 -3.15 11.43 2.76
N VAL A 115 -3.69 10.95 1.64
CA VAL A 115 -2.91 10.70 0.41
C VAL A 115 -2.28 11.99 -0.10
N LEU A 116 -3.05 13.08 -0.17
CA LEU A 116 -2.58 14.35 -0.68
C LEU A 116 -1.49 14.97 0.22
N ASP A 117 -1.71 14.93 1.53
CA ASP A 117 -0.74 15.42 2.52
C ASP A 117 0.58 14.66 2.42
N ARG A 118 0.53 13.33 2.37
CA ARG A 118 1.71 12.47 2.23
C ARG A 118 2.44 12.71 0.91
N ALA A 119 1.72 12.84 -0.19
CA ALA A 119 2.29 13.12 -1.51
C ALA A 119 3.00 14.48 -1.54
N SER A 120 2.38 15.50 -0.93
CA SER A 120 2.96 16.84 -0.85
C SER A 120 4.24 16.86 0.00
N HIS A 121 4.22 16.19 1.14
CA HIS A 121 5.35 16.11 2.06
C HIS A 121 6.57 15.43 1.41
N ASP A 122 6.36 14.30 0.74
CA ASP A 122 7.45 13.60 0.04
C ASP A 122 7.97 14.39 -1.16
N GLY A 123 7.09 15.10 -1.88
CA GLY A 123 7.47 16.01 -2.95
C GLY A 123 8.34 17.17 -2.46
N LEU A 124 8.00 17.74 -1.31
CA LEU A 124 8.77 18.82 -0.67
C LEU A 124 10.17 18.32 -0.24
N ILE A 125 10.27 17.14 0.38
CA ILE A 125 11.56 16.54 0.74
C ILE A 125 12.44 16.36 -0.49
N GLY A 126 11.87 15.87 -1.60
CA GLY A 126 12.57 15.73 -2.87
C GLY A 126 13.13 17.06 -3.38
N LEU A 127 12.34 18.13 -3.34
CA LEU A 127 12.77 19.46 -3.78
C LEU A 127 13.93 20.01 -2.93
N PHE A 128 13.85 19.86 -1.59
CA PHE A 128 14.93 20.34 -0.71
C PHE A 128 16.26 19.62 -0.98
N THR A 129 16.23 18.29 -1.12
CA THR A 129 17.45 17.51 -1.37
C THR A 129 18.12 17.89 -2.69
N LEU A 130 17.35 18.06 -3.76
CA LEU A 130 17.84 18.54 -5.06
C LEU A 130 18.40 19.97 -4.97
N GLY A 131 17.70 20.85 -4.24
CA GLY A 131 18.14 22.24 -4.03
C GLY A 131 19.49 22.33 -3.31
N PHE A 132 19.68 21.58 -2.22
CA PHE A 132 20.96 21.54 -1.50
C PHE A 132 22.09 20.96 -2.34
N LEU A 133 21.84 19.89 -3.10
CA LEU A 133 22.84 19.28 -3.97
C LEU A 133 23.27 20.23 -5.10
N GLY A 134 22.31 20.89 -5.74
CA GLY A 134 22.57 21.88 -6.78
C GLY A 134 23.33 23.10 -6.25
N LEU A 135 22.94 23.62 -5.08
CA LEU A 135 23.64 24.74 -4.44
C LEU A 135 25.07 24.38 -4.06
N GLY A 136 25.30 23.19 -3.50
CA GLY A 136 26.64 22.69 -3.16
C GLY A 136 27.54 22.56 -4.39
N MET A 137 27.01 22.02 -5.49
CA MET A 137 27.76 21.87 -6.75
C MET A 137 28.09 23.24 -7.37
N ALA A 138 27.14 24.18 -7.34
CA ALA A 138 27.36 25.56 -7.81
C ALA A 138 28.44 26.28 -7.00
N LEU A 139 28.42 26.16 -5.66
CA LEU A 139 29.44 26.74 -4.78
C LEU A 139 30.83 26.12 -5.01
N ALA A 140 30.91 24.81 -5.25
CA ALA A 140 32.17 24.13 -5.54
C ALA A 140 32.79 24.61 -6.86
N LEU A 141 31.98 24.79 -7.91
CA LEU A 141 32.42 25.35 -9.20
C LEU A 141 32.87 26.81 -9.07
N LEU A 142 32.15 27.61 -8.28
CA LEU A 142 32.55 28.99 -7.97
C LEU A 142 33.88 29.07 -7.22
N ARG A 143 34.15 28.10 -6.34
CA ARG A 143 35.41 28.02 -5.58
C ARG A 143 36.57 27.53 -6.44
N SER A 144 36.33 26.70 -7.47
CA SER A 144 37.39 26.22 -8.37
C SER A 144 37.80 27.22 -9.46
N TRP A 145 36.99 28.26 -9.71
CA TRP A 145 37.28 29.34 -10.68
C TRP A 145 37.96 30.58 -10.07
N ARG A 146 38.19 30.61 -8.75
CA ARG A 146 38.98 31.64 -8.05
C ARG A 146 40.31 31.04 -7.59
#